data_AF-A0A0F2L8Q9-F1
#
_entry.id   AF-A0A0F2L8Q9-F1
#
_cell.length_a   1.000
_cell.length_b   1.000
_cell.length_c   1.000
_cell.angle_alpha   90.00
_cell.angle_beta   90.00
_cell.angle_gamma   90.00
#
_symmetry.space_group_name_H-M   'P 1'
#
loop_
_entity.id
_entity.type
_entity.pdbx_description
1 polymer ?
#
loop_
_entity_poly.entity_id
_entity_poly.type
_entity_poly.pdbx_seq_one_letter_code
_entity_poly.pdbx_strand_id
1 'polypeptide(L)' 'MPRCSICGREVNAANIAYIRGDFFVCDDCFPQYYVKELCRVTQRRLRGETPLPCLYCKFRRICDEHISRALKALS' A
#
# COMPACT_ATOMS: atom_id res chain seq x y z
N MET A 1 -7.77 -16.91 -15.06
CA MET A 1 -8.07 -16.32 -13.73
C MET A 1 -7.67 -14.84 -13.75
N PRO A 2 -8.27 -13.92 -12.96
CA PRO A 2 -7.81 -12.53 -12.95
C PRO A 2 -6.34 -12.46 -12.53
N ARG A 3 -5.57 -11.56 -13.14
CA ARG A 3 -4.14 -11.37 -12.84
C ARG A 3 -3.93 -10.15 -11.96
N CYS A 4 -3.09 -10.28 -10.93
CA CYS A 4 -2.70 -9.16 -10.10
C CYS A 4 -1.93 -8.15 -10.94
N SER A 5 -2.37 -6.90 -10.97
CA SER A 5 -1.74 -5.81 -11.70
C SER A 5 -0.37 -5.39 -11.13
N ILE A 6 0.00 -5.88 -9.93
CA ILE A 6 1.30 -5.59 -9.29
C ILE A 6 2.31 -6.70 -9.55
N CYS A 7 1.95 -7.97 -9.32
CA CYS A 7 2.89 -9.10 -9.42
C CYS A 7 2.67 -10.00 -10.65
N GLY A 8 1.62 -9.77 -11.44
CA GLY A 8 1.32 -10.53 -12.67
C GLY A 8 0.79 -11.95 -12.46
N ARG A 9 0.77 -12.46 -11.21
CA ARG A 9 0.29 -13.81 -10.89
C ARG A 9 -1.21 -13.92 -11.12
N GLU A 10 -1.65 -15.10 -11.52
CA GLU A 10 -3.06 -15.45 -11.50
C GLU A 10 -3.55 -15.58 -10.07
N VAL A 11 -4.70 -14.96 -9.79
CA VAL A 11 -5.25 -14.82 -8.45
C VAL A 11 -6.66 -15.38 -8.47
N ASN A 12 -6.99 -16.23 -7.50
CA ASN A 12 -8.38 -16.62 -7.28
C ASN A 12 -9.18 -15.38 -6.85
N ALA A 13 -10.44 -15.27 -7.25
CA ALA A 13 -11.31 -14.17 -6.86
C ALA A 13 -11.37 -13.96 -5.32
N ALA A 14 -11.26 -15.04 -4.54
CA ALA A 14 -11.20 -14.99 -3.08
C ALA A 14 -9.96 -14.26 -2.51
N ASN A 15 -8.86 -14.21 -3.28
CA ASN A 15 -7.58 -13.61 -2.85
C ASN A 15 -7.35 -12.23 -3.48
N ILE A 16 -8.39 -11.61 -4.07
CA ILE A 16 -8.34 -10.23 -4.54
C ILE A 16 -8.65 -9.30 -3.36
N ALA A 17 -7.72 -8.41 -3.03
CA ALA A 17 -7.86 -7.46 -1.94
C ALA A 17 -8.28 -6.06 -2.39
N TYR A 18 -8.11 -5.73 -3.67
CA TYR A 18 -8.49 -4.43 -4.22
C TYR A 18 -8.87 -4.52 -5.69
N ILE A 19 -9.93 -3.79 -6.06
CA ILE A 19 -10.44 -3.68 -7.42
C ILE A 19 -10.77 -2.22 -7.71
N ARG A 20 -10.26 -1.71 -8.84
CA ARG A 20 -10.64 -0.40 -9.39
C ARG A 20 -10.71 -0.49 -10.91
N GLY A 21 -11.90 -0.65 -11.46
CA GLY A 21 -12.08 -0.96 -12.88
C GLY A 21 -11.38 -2.28 -13.22
N ASP A 22 -10.54 -2.27 -14.26
CA ASP A 22 -9.75 -3.44 -14.69
C ASP A 22 -8.44 -3.62 -13.90
N PHE A 23 -8.23 -2.84 -12.85
CA PHE A 23 -7.05 -2.95 -11.98
C PHE A 23 -7.36 -3.78 -10.75
N PHE A 24 -6.65 -4.91 -10.58
CA PHE A 24 -6.87 -5.86 -9.50
C PHE A 24 -5.57 -6.08 -8.72
N VAL A 25 -5.63 -6.10 -7.39
CA VAL A 25 -4.45 -6.37 -6.55
C VAL A 25 -4.75 -7.52 -5.61
N CYS A 26 -3.85 -8.50 -5.58
CA CYS A 26 -3.95 -9.62 -4.63
C CYS A 26 -3.65 -9.18 -3.19
N ASP A 27 -4.12 -9.97 -2.24
CA ASP A 27 -3.84 -9.84 -0.81
C ASP A 27 -2.37 -9.65 -0.45
N ASP A 28 -1.45 -10.37 -1.10
CA ASP A 28 0.00 -10.25 -0.86
C ASP A 28 0.55 -8.88 -1.28
N CYS A 29 0.03 -8.31 -2.37
CA CYS A 29 0.53 -7.06 -2.94
C CYS A 29 -0.17 -5.84 -2.36
N PHE A 30 -1.40 -6.01 -1.88
CA PHE A 30 -2.24 -4.92 -1.42
C PHE A 30 -1.64 -4.10 -0.27
N PRO A 31 -0.97 -4.68 0.75
CA PRO A 31 -0.36 -3.90 1.82
C PRO A 31 0.65 -2.86 1.32
N GLN A 32 1.49 -3.26 0.35
CA GLN A 32 2.48 -2.36 -0.24
C GLN A 32 1.82 -1.33 -1.15
N TYR A 33 0.85 -1.74 -1.97
CA TYR A 33 0.10 -0.85 -2.84
C TYR A 33 -0.68 0.20 -2.04
N TYR A 34 -1.39 -0.23 -0.98
CA TYR A 34 -2.14 0.65 -0.10
C TYR A 34 -1.25 1.72 0.54
N VAL A 35 -0.11 1.32 1.12
CA VAL A 35 0.80 2.26 1.80
C VAL A 35 1.36 3.32 0.84
N LYS A 36 1.71 2.92 -0.39
CA LYS A 36 2.31 3.79 -1.41
C LYS A 36 1.29 4.70 -2.08
N GLU A 37 0.17 4.13 -2.53
CA GLU A 37 -0.73 4.79 -3.48
C GLU A 37 -2.02 5.31 -2.83
N LEU A 38 -2.53 4.66 -1.78
CA LEU A 38 -3.86 4.95 -1.22
C LEU A 38 -3.82 5.64 0.15
N CYS A 39 -2.78 5.38 0.95
CA CYS A 39 -2.72 5.80 2.34
C CYS A 39 -2.37 7.30 2.46
N ARG A 40 -3.39 8.14 2.66
CA ARG A 40 -3.23 9.59 2.88
C ARG A 40 -2.37 9.93 4.11
N VAL A 41 -2.40 9.09 5.16
CA VAL A 41 -1.58 9.28 6.36
C VAL A 41 -0.09 9.17 6.04
N THR A 42 0.30 8.24 5.15
CA THR A 42 1.68 8.11 4.67
C THR A 42 2.14 9.42 4.03
N GLN A 43 1.32 10.00 3.15
CA GLN A 43 1.64 11.25 2.45
C GLN A 43 1.80 12.43 3.41
N ARG A 44 0.97 12.53 4.45
CA ARG A 44 1.08 13.57 5.49
C ARG A 44 2.38 13.42 6.29
N ARG A 45 2.74 12.19 6.68
CA ARG A 45 4.00 11.91 7.39
C ARG A 45 5.24 12.24 6.57
N LEU A 46 5.23 11.99 5.25
CA LEU A 46 6.32 12.38 4.36
C LEU A 46 6.52 13.91 4.29
N ARG A 47 5.48 14.69 4.53
CA ARG A 47 5.55 16.16 4.64
C ARG A 47 6.02 16.64 6.02
N GLY A 48 6.35 15.72 6.93
CA GLY A 48 6.73 16.05 8.31
C GLY A 48 5.54 16.30 9.24
N GLU A 49 4.30 16.03 8.81
CA GLU A 49 3.13 16.13 9.69
C GLU A 49 3.02 14.90 10.59
N THR A 50 2.40 15.07 11.77
CA THR A 50 2.13 13.99 12.74
C THR A 50 0.62 13.72 12.82
N PRO A 51 0.00 13.12 11.78
CA PRO A 51 -1.41 12.76 11.81
C PRO A 51 -1.68 11.67 12.85
N LEU A 52 -2.91 11.66 13.38
CA LEU A 52 -3.39 10.55 14.20
C LEU A 52 -3.26 9.23 13.41
N PRO A 53 -2.82 8.14 14.08
CA PRO A 53 -2.70 6.85 13.42
C PRO A 53 -4.06 6.39 12.85
N CYS A 54 -4.03 5.85 11.63
CA CYS A 54 -5.21 5.37 10.92
C CYS A 54 -5.69 3.99 11.44
N LEU A 55 -6.97 3.66 11.22
CA LEU A 55 -7.58 2.33 11.40
C LEU A 55 -6.75 1.15 10.84
N TYR A 56 -5.93 1.37 9.80
CA TYR A 56 -5.09 0.35 9.19
C TYR A 56 -3.72 0.17 9.87
N CYS A 57 -3.70 0.11 11.21
CA CYS A 57 -2.54 -0.33 12.00
C CYS A 57 -1.98 -1.68 11.53
N LYS A 58 -2.78 -2.49 10.82
CA LYS A 58 -2.37 -3.76 10.21
C LYS A 58 -1.14 -3.65 9.30
N PHE A 59 -0.90 -2.48 8.69
CA PHE A 59 0.24 -2.27 7.77
C PHE A 59 1.27 -1.25 8.29
N ARG A 60 1.29 -1.00 9.61
CA ARG A 60 2.19 -0.01 10.22
C ARG A 60 3.66 -0.24 9.85
N ARG A 61 4.14 -1.48 9.94
CA ARG A 61 5.54 -1.82 9.61
C ARG A 61 5.90 -1.41 8.19
N ILE A 62 5.05 -1.71 7.22
CA ILE A 62 5.26 -1.39 5.80
C ILE A 62 5.23 0.13 5.57
N CYS A 63 4.35 0.84 6.29
CA CYS A 63 4.29 2.31 6.28
C CYS A 63 5.59 2.93 6.79
N ASP A 64 6.06 2.49 7.96
CA ASP A 64 7.27 3.01 8.59
C ASP A 64 8.52 2.71 7.71
N GLU A 65 8.60 1.52 7.11
CA GLU A 65 9.64 1.14 6.14
C GLU A 65 9.61 2.03 4.87
N HIS A 66 8.41 2.30 4.33
CA HIS A 66 8.23 3.14 3.15
C HIS A 66 8.65 4.59 3.43
N ILE A 67 8.22 5.18 4.55
CA ILE A 67 8.57 6.54 4.95
C ILE A 67 10.09 6.66 5.15
N SER A 68 10.69 5.71 5.88
CA SER A 68 12.13 5.73 6.15
C SER A 68 12.95 5.70 4.85
N ARG A 69 12.54 4.87 3.88
CA ARG A 69 13.18 4.82 2.56
C ARG A 69 12.98 6.12 1.76
N ALA A 70 11.77 6.67 1.75
CA ALA A 70 11.46 7.87 0.99
C ALA A 70 12.23 9.09 1.53
N LEU A 71 12.34 9.24 2.85
CA LEU A 71 13.13 10.31 3.47
C LEU A 71 14.62 10.19 3.15
N LYS A 72 15.17 8.96 3.16
CA LYS A 72 16.57 8.71 2.74
C LYS A 72 16.84 9.08 1.28
N ALA A 73 15.87 8.89 0.39
CA ALA A 73 16.02 9.25 -1.02
C ALA A 73 15.93 10.75 -1.30
N LEU A 74 15.47 11.54 -0.32
CA LEU A 74 15.40 13.00 -0.36
C LEU A 74 16.62 13.67 0.30
N SER A 75 17.52 12.89 0.90
CA SER A 75 18.78 13.33 1.53
C SER A 75 19.93 13.23 0.54
#